data_AF-A0A970EYH7-F1
#
_entry.id   AF-A0A970EYH7-F1
#
_cell.length_a   1.000
_cell.length_b   1.000
_cell.length_c   1.000
_cell.angle_alpha   90.00
_cell.angle_beta   90.00
_cell.angle_gamma   90.00
#
_symmetry.space_group_name_H-M   'P 1'
#
loop_
_entity.id
_entity.type
_entity.pdbx_description
1 polymer ?
#
loop_
_entity_poly.entity_id
_entity_poly.type
_entity_poly.pdbx_seq_one_letter_code
_entity_poly.pdbx_strand_id
1 'polypeptide(L)'
;MENITIINANNESVNVRVIRYFELNNNNYFIYSLNEIDDQNYVKLYAVKVENQNGAYVGSSIVNEEEWNAVKELIKVIIKGNKDGVAEVADLNHNELDSLSVTNARAFKLASQLADLLAANKKIDTQTLQLEPELIANEPNIAPESNNEMETDNIGEIPSVDDAISNTNMEPSKDLPTNSDNVGSSIETPDFTQTTVNDTSNKREYQNVEVEYYKNLYLKEKQKNEELTNKINEIKKIIGLV
;
A
#
# COMPACT_ATOMS: atom_id res chain seq x y z
N MET A 1 4.60 -10.46 -0.74
CA MET A 1 3.83 -9.19 -0.72
C MET A 1 2.46 -9.51 -0.16
N GLU A 2 1.99 -8.76 0.82
CA GLU A 2 0.70 -8.99 1.48
C GLU A 2 -0.41 -8.28 0.70
N ASN A 3 -1.50 -9.00 0.41
CA ASN A 3 -2.66 -8.48 -0.29
C ASN A 3 -3.94 -8.91 0.44
N ILE A 4 -4.96 -8.07 0.40
CA ILE A 4 -6.32 -8.40 0.88
C ILE A 4 -7.35 -8.04 -0.19
N THR A 5 -8.58 -8.53 -0.02
CA THR A 5 -9.69 -8.17 -0.91
C THR A 5 -10.60 -7.16 -0.20
N ILE A 6 -10.79 -5.99 -0.82
CA ILE A 6 -11.73 -4.96 -0.37
C ILE A 6 -12.94 -4.91 -1.31
N ILE A 7 -14.04 -4.31 -0.83
CA ILE A 7 -15.21 -4.00 -1.65
C ILE A 7 -15.19 -2.51 -1.94
N ASN A 8 -15.14 -2.12 -3.22
CA ASN A 8 -15.13 -0.71 -3.62
C ASN A 8 -16.55 -0.10 -3.60
N ALA A 9 -16.67 1.19 -3.91
CA ALA A 9 -17.95 1.90 -3.99
C ALA A 9 -18.93 1.34 -5.04
N ASN A 10 -18.45 0.61 -6.05
CA ASN A 10 -19.27 -0.06 -7.07
C ASN A 10 -19.70 -1.47 -6.64
N ASN A 11 -19.41 -1.86 -5.40
CA ASN A 11 -19.66 -3.19 -4.85
C ASN A 11 -18.84 -4.30 -5.56
N GLU A 12 -17.69 -3.93 -6.12
CA GLU A 12 -16.75 -4.84 -6.78
C GLU A 12 -15.64 -5.25 -5.81
N SER A 13 -15.26 -6.52 -5.85
CA SER A 13 -14.12 -7.04 -5.10
C SER A 13 -12.82 -6.65 -5.79
N VAL A 14 -11.95 -5.93 -5.09
CA VAL A 14 -10.66 -5.46 -5.59
C VAL A 14 -9.54 -6.00 -4.71
N ASN A 15 -8.54 -6.64 -5.32
CA ASN A 15 -7.35 -7.06 -4.61
C ASN A 15 -6.39 -5.87 -4.47
N VAL A 16 -5.96 -5.59 -3.25
CA VAL A 16 -5.10 -4.44 -2.93
C VAL A 16 -3.85 -4.87 -2.21
N ARG A 17 -2.74 -4.18 -2.49
CA ARG A 17 -1.49 -4.35 -1.74
C ARG A 17 -1.60 -3.66 -0.39
N VAL A 18 -1.37 -4.41 0.68
CA VAL A 18 -1.34 -3.90 2.05
C VAL A 18 -0.05 -3.12 2.28
N ILE A 19 -0.16 -1.82 2.54
CA ILE A 19 0.98 -0.98 2.89
C ILE A 19 1.15 -0.92 4.41
N ARG A 20 0.11 -0.52 5.16
CA ARG A 20 0.16 -0.44 6.62
C ARG A 20 -1.26 -0.46 7.20
N TYR A 21 -1.41 -1.01 8.40
CA TYR A 21 -2.64 -0.90 9.19
C TYR A 21 -2.25 -0.58 10.64
N PHE A 22 -2.69 0.54 11.19
CA PHE A 22 -2.22 1.05 12.49
C PHE A 22 -3.29 1.87 13.21
N GLU A 23 -3.10 2.07 14.51
CA GLU A 23 -3.91 2.98 15.33
C GLU A 23 -3.19 4.33 15.49
N LEU A 24 -3.93 5.43 15.39
CA LEU A 24 -3.47 6.78 15.72
C LEU A 24 -4.63 7.58 16.34
N ASN A 25 -4.42 8.18 17.51
CA ASN A 25 -5.41 8.98 18.23
C ASN A 25 -6.77 8.25 18.37
N ASN A 26 -6.74 6.96 18.75
CA ASN A 26 -7.92 6.10 18.91
C ASN A 26 -8.73 5.83 17.64
N ASN A 27 -8.11 6.00 16.47
CA ASN A 27 -8.70 5.67 15.18
C ASN A 27 -7.80 4.69 14.43
N ASN A 28 -8.41 3.76 13.70
CA ASN A 28 -7.67 2.79 12.91
C ASN A 28 -7.53 3.32 11.48
N TYR A 29 -6.34 3.22 10.91
CA TYR A 29 -6.06 3.69 9.56
C TYR A 29 -5.44 2.59 8.73
N PHE A 30 -5.99 2.41 7.54
CA PHE A 30 -5.50 1.44 6.57
C PHE A 30 -4.95 2.17 5.34
N ILE A 31 -3.72 1.84 4.98
CA ILE A 31 -3.04 2.33 3.78
C ILE A 31 -2.84 1.16 2.84
N TYR A 32 -3.24 1.34 1.59
CA TYR A 32 -3.11 0.34 0.54
C TYR A 32 -2.72 0.95 -0.81
N SER A 33 -2.35 0.10 -1.76
CA SER A 33 -2.08 0.48 -3.16
C SER A 33 -2.80 -0.44 -4.13
N LEU A 34 -3.20 0.12 -5.27
CA LEU A 34 -3.62 -0.62 -6.46
C LEU A 34 -2.45 -0.93 -7.41
N ASN A 35 -1.21 -0.72 -6.95
CA ASN A 35 0.03 -0.83 -7.74
C ASN A 35 0.09 0.10 -8.95
N GLU A 36 -0.61 1.24 -8.87
CA GLU A 36 -0.51 2.32 -9.85
C GLU A 36 0.81 3.07 -9.63
N ILE A 37 1.65 3.12 -10.66
CA ILE A 37 2.93 3.82 -10.68
C ILE A 37 2.92 4.79 -11.86
N ASP A 38 3.31 6.05 -11.63
CA ASP A 38 3.43 7.04 -12.70
C ASP A 38 4.81 7.06 -13.35
N ASP A 39 4.96 7.87 -14.42
CA ASP A 39 6.19 7.99 -15.20
C ASP A 39 7.40 8.49 -14.37
N GLN A 40 7.13 9.08 -13.20
CA GLN A 40 8.15 9.59 -12.27
C GLN A 40 8.48 8.59 -11.17
N ASN A 41 7.97 7.35 -11.25
CA ASN A 41 8.18 6.28 -10.30
C ASN A 41 7.60 6.59 -8.90
N TYR A 42 6.52 7.38 -8.86
CA TYR A 42 5.68 7.54 -7.66
C TYR A 42 4.55 6.52 -7.67
N VAL A 43 4.35 5.88 -6.53
CA VAL A 43 3.25 4.94 -6.28
C VAL A 43 2.06 5.72 -5.76
N LYS A 44 0.87 5.46 -6.31
CA LYS A 44 -0.39 5.97 -5.77
C LYS A 44 -0.85 5.09 -4.61
N LEU A 45 -1.08 5.74 -3.49
CA LEU A 45 -1.50 5.14 -2.22
C LEU A 45 -2.86 5.71 -1.81
N TYR A 46 -3.60 4.91 -1.07
CA TYR A 46 -4.94 5.25 -0.59
C TYR A 46 -4.98 5.04 0.91
N ALA A 47 -5.39 6.08 1.65
CA ALA A 47 -5.58 6.03 3.09
C ALA A 47 -7.07 6.12 3.43
N VAL A 48 -7.53 5.25 4.32
CA VAL A 48 -8.88 5.27 4.87
C VAL A 48 -8.83 5.21 6.38
N LYS A 49 -9.81 5.85 7.02
CA LYS A 49 -10.16 5.59 8.40
C LYS A 49 -11.06 4.36 8.45
N VAL A 50 -10.72 3.40 9.28
CA VAL A 50 -11.44 2.12 9.42
C VAL A 50 -12.29 2.15 10.69
N GLU A 51 -13.58 1.85 10.52
CA GLU A 51 -14.54 1.76 11.61
C GLU A 51 -15.23 0.40 11.59
N ASN A 52 -15.50 -0.16 12.77
CA ASN A 52 -16.33 -1.37 12.89
C ASN A 52 -17.79 -0.94 13.11
N GLN A 53 -18.64 -1.21 12.12
CA GLN A 53 -20.07 -0.95 12.16
C GLN A 53 -20.81 -2.28 12.19
N ASN A 54 -21.31 -2.67 13.38
CA ASN A 54 -22.08 -3.90 13.59
C ASN A 54 -21.37 -5.19 13.13
N GLY A 55 -20.06 -5.28 13.34
CA GLY A 55 -19.25 -6.45 12.94
C GLY A 55 -18.73 -6.39 11.50
N ALA A 56 -19.03 -5.34 10.75
CA ALA A 56 -18.47 -5.10 9.42
C ALA A 56 -17.48 -3.93 9.46
N TYR A 57 -16.32 -4.09 8.85
CA TYR A 57 -15.35 -3.01 8.71
C TYR A 57 -15.70 -2.12 7.51
N VAL A 58 -15.71 -0.81 7.75
CA VAL A 58 -15.99 0.22 6.75
C VAL A 58 -14.83 1.21 6.70
N GLY A 59 -14.34 1.48 5.49
CA GLY A 59 -13.31 2.47 5.20
C GLY A 59 -13.94 3.78 4.71
N SER A 60 -13.68 4.87 5.44
CA SER A 60 -14.13 6.23 5.11
C SER A 60 -12.93 7.14 4.82
N SER A 61 -13.20 8.23 4.08
CA SER A 61 -12.15 9.19 3.71
C SER A 61 -11.79 10.10 4.88
N ILE A 62 -10.50 10.46 4.97
CA ILE A 62 -9.96 11.35 6.01
C ILE A 62 -10.17 12.81 5.57
N VAL A 63 -11.32 13.38 5.90
CA VAL A 63 -11.73 14.72 5.41
C VAL A 63 -11.12 15.85 6.25
N ASN A 64 -10.89 15.63 7.55
CA ASN A 64 -10.31 16.64 8.43
C ASN A 64 -8.81 16.83 8.13
N GLU A 65 -8.37 18.07 7.93
CA GLU A 65 -6.98 18.35 7.56
C GLU A 65 -6.01 18.21 8.72
N GLU A 66 -6.42 18.48 9.97
CA GLU A 66 -5.62 18.24 11.16
C GLU A 66 -5.38 16.73 11.37
N GLU A 67 -6.45 15.93 11.22
CA GLU A 67 -6.39 14.46 11.24
C GLU A 67 -5.45 13.94 10.15
N TRP A 68 -5.59 14.45 8.93
CA TRP A 68 -4.71 14.07 7.82
C TRP A 68 -3.26 14.48 8.04
N ASN A 69 -3.01 15.66 8.59
CA ASN A 69 -1.66 16.09 8.95
C ASN A 69 -1.03 15.15 9.98
N ALA A 70 -1.78 14.71 10.99
CA ALA A 70 -1.31 13.73 11.96
C ALA A 70 -0.95 12.39 11.30
N VAL A 71 -1.79 11.91 10.36
CA VAL A 71 -1.50 10.69 9.59
C VAL A 71 -0.24 10.85 8.74
N LYS A 72 -0.06 11.98 8.06
CA LYS A 72 1.17 12.26 7.28
C LYS A 72 2.41 12.29 8.15
N GLU A 73 2.36 12.94 9.31
CA GLU A 73 3.50 12.98 10.23
C GLU A 73 3.85 11.58 10.74
N LEU A 74 2.86 10.75 11.07
CA LEU A 74 3.12 9.36 11.44
C LEU A 74 3.73 8.55 10.28
N ILE A 75 3.25 8.73 9.04
CA ILE A 75 3.84 8.10 7.85
C ILE A 75 5.33 8.46 7.73
N LYS A 76 5.69 9.74 7.90
CA LYS A 76 7.10 10.18 7.88
C LYS A 76 7.91 9.52 8.98
N VAL A 77 7.37 9.46 10.20
CA VAL A 77 8.02 8.80 11.34
C VAL A 77 8.26 7.32 11.06
N ILE A 78 7.27 6.61 10.51
CA ILE A 78 7.40 5.19 10.14
C ILE A 78 8.49 5.00 9.08
N ILE A 79 8.46 5.80 8.01
CA ILE A 79 9.45 5.70 6.92
C ILE A 79 10.86 5.94 7.45
N LYS A 80 11.04 6.99 8.27
CA LYS A 80 12.33 7.29 8.91
C LYS A 80 12.76 6.15 9.84
N GLY A 81 11.87 5.70 10.71
CA GLY A 81 12.13 4.58 11.61
C GLY A 81 12.50 3.29 10.86
N ASN A 82 11.85 2.99 9.73
CA ASN A 82 12.15 1.81 8.94
C ASN A 82 13.49 1.92 8.21
N LYS A 83 13.84 3.12 7.76
CA LYS A 83 15.16 3.41 7.18
C LYS A 83 16.26 3.23 8.22
N ASP A 84 16.02 3.67 9.44
CA ASP A 84 17.00 3.67 10.54
C ASP A 84 16.99 2.36 11.35
N GLY A 85 16.05 1.43 11.07
CA GLY A 85 15.89 0.15 11.77
C GLY A 85 15.20 0.23 13.14
N VAL A 86 14.59 1.37 13.47
CA VAL A 86 14.04 1.70 14.80
C VAL A 86 12.55 2.06 14.77
N ALA A 87 11.79 1.67 13.74
CA ALA A 87 10.36 1.99 13.71
C ALA A 87 9.62 1.32 14.88
N GLU A 88 9.03 2.15 15.74
CA GLU A 88 8.19 1.73 16.87
C GLU A 88 6.75 2.15 16.59
N VAL A 89 6.11 1.49 15.64
CA VAL A 89 4.66 1.59 15.44
C VAL A 89 4.06 0.21 15.63
N ALA A 90 3.01 0.13 16.46
CA ALA A 90 2.21 -1.06 16.63
C ALA A 90 1.31 -1.20 15.39
N ASP A 91 1.53 -2.25 14.61
CA ASP A 91 0.68 -2.55 13.47
C ASP A 91 -0.50 -3.41 13.92
N LEU A 92 -1.67 -3.02 13.45
CA LEU A 92 -2.89 -3.80 13.61
C LEU A 92 -2.89 -4.99 12.63
N ASN A 93 -3.65 -6.03 12.97
CA ASN A 93 -3.73 -7.24 12.14
C ASN A 93 -4.65 -7.01 10.94
N HIS A 94 -4.08 -6.79 9.76
CA HIS A 94 -4.84 -6.54 8.53
C HIS A 94 -5.69 -7.73 8.05
N ASN A 95 -5.50 -8.94 8.57
CA ASN A 95 -6.33 -10.09 8.21
C ASN A 95 -7.79 -9.95 8.67
N GLU A 96 -8.07 -9.07 9.64
CA GLU A 96 -9.44 -8.77 10.06
C GLU A 96 -10.20 -7.90 9.06
N LEU A 97 -9.49 -7.30 8.10
CA LEU A 97 -10.05 -6.38 7.10
C LEU A 97 -10.54 -7.07 5.83
N ASP A 98 -10.59 -8.40 5.80
CA ASP A 98 -11.14 -9.12 4.65
C ASP A 98 -12.60 -8.67 4.41
N SER A 99 -12.89 -8.25 3.18
CA SER A 99 -14.17 -7.65 2.79
C SER A 99 -14.44 -6.25 3.38
N LEU A 100 -13.41 -5.50 3.79
CA LEU A 100 -13.52 -4.07 4.11
C LEU A 100 -14.23 -3.33 2.98
N SER A 101 -15.34 -2.66 3.32
CA SER A 101 -16.07 -1.83 2.36
C SER A 101 -15.49 -0.42 2.32
N VAL A 102 -14.84 -0.06 1.22
CA VAL A 102 -14.25 1.26 1.00
C VAL A 102 -15.10 2.07 0.05
N THR A 103 -15.78 3.09 0.59
CA THR A 103 -16.62 3.99 -0.21
C THR A 103 -15.83 5.16 -0.79
N ASN A 104 -14.89 5.68 -0.01
CA ASN A 104 -14.04 6.79 -0.40
C ASN A 104 -12.71 6.70 0.35
N ALA A 105 -11.60 6.94 -0.35
CA ALA A 105 -10.26 6.92 0.21
C ALA A 105 -9.54 8.22 -0.12
N ARG A 106 -8.69 8.68 0.80
CA ARG A 106 -7.81 9.82 0.55
C ARG A 106 -6.58 9.33 -0.20
N ALA A 107 -6.50 9.70 -1.48
CA ALA A 107 -5.36 9.35 -2.32
C ALA A 107 -4.16 10.29 -2.07
N PHE A 108 -2.96 9.72 -2.13
CA PHE A 108 -1.70 10.47 -2.10
C PHE A 108 -0.62 9.72 -2.88
N LYS A 109 0.48 10.40 -3.20
CA LYS A 109 1.59 9.83 -3.94
C LYS A 109 2.83 9.78 -3.08
N LEU A 110 3.64 8.74 -3.29
CA LEU A 110 4.90 8.56 -2.60
C LEU A 110 5.92 7.92 -3.55
N ALA A 111 7.18 8.36 -3.51
CA ALA A 111 8.23 7.73 -4.31
C ALA A 111 8.31 6.23 -3.99
N SER A 112 8.49 5.36 -5.00
CA SER A 112 8.44 3.90 -4.81
C SER A 112 9.31 3.39 -3.66
N GLN A 113 10.53 3.94 -3.50
CA GLN A 113 11.44 3.55 -2.42
C GLN A 113 10.87 3.87 -1.03
N LEU A 114 10.19 5.02 -0.89
CA LEU A 114 9.55 5.43 0.35
C LEU A 114 8.28 4.62 0.62
N ALA A 115 7.54 4.24 -0.42
CA ALA A 115 6.39 3.34 -0.29
C ALA A 115 6.81 1.93 0.17
N ASP A 116 7.94 1.43 -0.35
CA ASP A 116 8.52 0.16 0.10
C ASP A 116 9.02 0.25 1.55
N LEU A 117 9.65 1.37 1.94
CA LEU A 117 10.02 1.62 3.34
C LEU A 117 8.80 1.69 4.24
N LEU A 118 7.72 2.36 3.82
CA LEU A 118 6.48 2.43 4.60
C LEU A 118 5.87 1.03 4.83
N ALA A 119 5.98 0.14 3.83
CA ALA A 119 5.47 -1.22 3.91
C ALA A 119 6.36 -2.22 4.68
N ALA A 120 7.60 -1.85 5.00
CA ALA A 120 8.58 -2.73 5.65
C ALA A 120 8.40 -2.82 7.17
N ASN A 121 9.05 -3.81 7.80
CA ASN A 121 9.15 -3.96 9.26
C ASN A 121 7.82 -3.82 10.02
N LYS A 122 6.77 -4.50 9.54
CA LYS A 122 5.49 -4.53 10.23
C LYS A 122 5.60 -5.31 11.53
N LYS A 123 5.02 -4.78 12.61
CA LYS A 123 4.99 -5.40 13.95
C LYS A 123 3.53 -5.69 14.31
N ILE A 124 3.02 -6.83 13.82
CA ILE A 124 1.66 -7.28 14.12
C ILE A 124 1.67 -8.03 15.45
N ASP A 125 1.06 -7.46 16.49
CA ASP A 125 0.86 -8.16 17.76
C ASP A 125 -0.16 -9.28 17.56
N THR A 126 0.32 -10.51 17.40
CA THR A 126 -0.49 -11.71 17.18
C THR A 126 -1.03 -12.34 18.47
N GLN A 127 -1.09 -11.59 19.59
CA GLN A 127 -1.64 -12.10 20.83
C GLN A 127 -3.18 -12.10 20.81
N THR A 128 -3.76 -13.08 20.14
CA THR A 128 -5.12 -13.57 20.42
C THR A 128 -5.28 -14.99 19.88
N LEU A 129 -5.66 -15.92 20.76
CA LEU A 129 -5.90 -17.36 20.58
C LEU A 129 -4.73 -18.32 20.91
N GLN A 130 -4.31 -18.32 22.17
CA GLN A 130 -3.83 -19.55 22.80
C GLN A 130 -4.43 -19.65 24.22
N LEU A 131 -5.64 -20.22 24.33
CA LEU A 131 -6.13 -20.77 25.58
C LEU A 131 -5.47 -22.13 25.76
N GLU A 132 -4.24 -22.14 26.28
CA GLU A 132 -3.67 -23.36 26.87
C GLU A 132 -4.08 -23.44 28.34
N PRO A 133 -4.55 -24.60 28.83
CA PRO A 133 -4.91 -24.76 30.23
C PRO A 133 -3.67 -24.68 31.11
N GLU A 134 -3.75 -23.83 32.13
CA GLU A 134 -2.73 -23.63 33.18
C GLU A 134 -2.29 -24.96 33.80
N LEU A 135 -0.99 -25.23 33.78
CA LEU A 135 -0.35 -26.10 34.76
C LEU A 135 0.67 -25.29 35.57
N ILE A 136 0.28 -25.08 36.82
CA ILE A 136 1.08 -24.55 37.92
C ILE A 136 2.32 -25.43 38.13
N ALA A 137 3.51 -24.84 38.27
CA ALA A 137 4.39 -24.98 39.44
C ALA A 137 5.88 -24.62 39.17
N ASN A 138 6.32 -23.60 39.92
CA ASN A 138 7.63 -23.44 40.60
C ASN A 138 8.80 -22.79 39.83
N GLU A 139 9.07 -21.53 40.19
CA GLU A 139 10.39 -20.89 40.11
C GLU A 139 11.43 -21.62 40.99
N PRO A 140 12.75 -21.44 40.73
CA PRO A 140 13.44 -20.34 41.40
C PRO A 140 14.39 -19.52 40.50
N ASN A 141 14.25 -18.20 40.66
CA ASN A 141 15.20 -17.09 40.57
C ASN A 141 16.72 -17.43 40.58
N ILE A 142 17.47 -16.92 39.59
CA ILE A 142 18.82 -16.34 39.75
C ILE A 142 19.02 -15.23 38.69
N ALA A 143 19.34 -14.00 39.14
CA ALA A 143 19.98 -12.92 38.37
C ALA A 143 21.38 -12.64 38.99
N PRO A 144 22.25 -11.72 38.50
CA PRO A 144 22.22 -10.85 37.31
C PRO A 144 23.59 -10.78 36.53
N GLU A 145 23.74 -9.76 35.67
CA GLU A 145 24.98 -9.21 35.03
C GLU A 145 25.36 -9.81 33.66
N SER A 146 25.85 -9.10 32.62
CA SER A 146 26.56 -7.82 32.50
C SER A 146 26.55 -7.31 31.04
N ASN A 147 26.73 -6.00 30.90
CA ASN A 147 27.00 -5.13 29.74
C ASN A 147 27.66 -5.71 28.48
N ASN A 148 27.30 -5.15 27.32
CA ASN A 148 28.27 -4.45 26.46
C ASN A 148 27.60 -3.51 25.46
N GLU A 149 27.98 -2.24 25.56
CA GLU A 149 27.81 -1.20 24.54
C GLU A 149 28.70 -1.52 23.33
N MET A 150 28.25 -1.18 22.12
CA MET A 150 29.19 -0.90 21.04
C MET A 150 28.60 0.15 20.10
N GLU A 151 29.38 1.21 19.97
CA GLU A 151 29.21 2.40 19.13
C GLU A 151 29.06 2.05 17.64
N THR A 152 28.36 2.90 16.88
CA THR A 152 28.68 3.07 15.46
C THR A 152 28.64 4.53 15.05
N ASP A 153 29.78 4.94 14.51
CA ASP A 153 30.08 6.24 13.93
C ASP A 153 29.19 6.63 12.74
N ASN A 154 28.95 7.94 12.73
CA ASN A 154 28.77 8.88 11.62
C ASN A 154 29.14 8.39 10.21
N ILE A 155 28.28 8.62 9.20
CA ILE A 155 28.60 9.09 7.84
C ILE A 155 27.30 9.31 7.04
N GLY A 156 27.19 10.48 6.40
CA GLY A 156 26.56 10.62 5.07
C GLY A 156 25.21 11.33 5.04
N GLU A 157 25.24 12.66 4.88
CA GLU A 157 24.09 13.49 4.53
C GLU A 157 23.40 12.99 3.24
N ILE A 158 22.10 12.69 3.33
CA ILE A 158 21.18 12.43 2.21
C ILE A 158 19.90 13.25 2.44
N PRO A 159 19.20 13.67 1.38
CA PRO A 159 18.40 14.90 1.36
C PRO A 159 17.18 14.90 2.29
N SER A 160 16.76 16.12 2.67
CA SER A 160 15.68 16.36 3.62
C SER A 160 14.35 15.72 3.20
N VAL A 161 13.66 15.16 4.19
CA VAL A 161 12.36 14.46 4.09
C VAL A 161 11.21 15.44 3.81
N ASP A 162 11.48 16.75 3.88
CA ASP A 162 10.47 17.80 3.82
C ASP A 162 9.81 17.96 2.45
N ASP A 163 10.48 17.60 1.35
CA ASP A 163 9.98 17.80 -0.02
C ASP A 163 9.23 16.58 -0.61
N ALA A 164 9.13 15.46 0.12
CA ALA A 164 8.69 14.18 -0.45
C ALA A 164 7.18 13.90 -0.41
N ILE A 165 6.38 14.82 0.12
CA ILE A 165 4.91 14.74 0.11
C ILE A 165 4.37 15.89 -0.73
N SER A 166 4.28 15.67 -2.05
CA SER A 166 3.64 16.64 -2.92
C SER A 166 2.12 16.53 -2.79
N ASN A 167 1.51 17.51 -2.13
CA ASN A 167 0.07 17.72 -2.15
C ASN A 167 -0.33 18.25 -3.54
N THR A 168 -0.53 17.36 -4.52
CA THR A 168 -1.36 17.73 -5.67
C THR A 168 -2.81 17.72 -5.23
N ASN A 169 -3.34 18.93 -5.01
CA ASN A 169 -4.77 19.20 -4.95
C ASN A 169 -5.41 18.67 -6.25
N MET A 170 -6.22 17.61 -6.16
CA MET A 170 -7.07 17.20 -7.28
C MET A 170 -8.51 17.22 -6.80
N GLU A 171 -9.28 18.08 -7.46
CA GLU A 171 -10.74 18.14 -7.40
C GLU A 171 -11.36 16.74 -7.54
N PRO A 172 -12.54 16.50 -6.95
CA PRO A 172 -13.24 15.24 -7.12
C PRO A 172 -13.53 15.03 -8.61
N SER A 173 -12.89 14.01 -9.21
CA SER A 173 -13.24 13.55 -10.55
C SER A 173 -14.66 13.00 -10.54
N LYS A 174 -15.62 13.85 -10.88
CA LYS A 174 -16.88 13.41 -11.49
C LYS A 174 -16.58 13.15 -12.94
N ASP A 175 -16.38 11.88 -13.31
CA ASP A 175 -16.60 11.41 -14.68
C ASP A 175 -16.81 9.89 -14.65
N LEU A 176 -18.07 9.50 -14.40
CA LEU A 176 -18.71 8.38 -15.08
C LEU A 176 -20.08 8.90 -15.55
N PRO A 177 -20.53 8.55 -16.77
CA PRO A 177 -21.53 9.31 -17.49
C PRO A 177 -22.93 9.19 -16.85
N THR A 178 -23.42 10.29 -16.28
CA THR A 178 -24.83 10.47 -15.96
C THR A 178 -25.54 11.06 -17.16
N ASN A 179 -26.23 10.23 -17.94
CA ASN A 179 -27.31 10.72 -18.80
C ASN A 179 -28.60 10.63 -18.00
N SER A 180 -29.16 11.78 -17.64
CA SER A 180 -30.52 11.90 -17.12
C SER A 180 -31.12 13.15 -17.71
N ASP A 181 -31.92 12.96 -18.76
CA ASP A 181 -33.04 13.85 -19.06
C ASP A 181 -34.32 13.04 -18.90
N ASN A 182 -35.26 13.67 -18.20
CA ASN A 182 -36.45 13.08 -17.62
C ASN A 182 -37.70 13.32 -18.50
N VAL A 183 -38.71 12.48 -18.25
CA VAL A 183 -40.15 12.63 -18.50
C VAL A 183 -40.72 12.13 -19.85
N GLY A 184 -41.61 11.12 -19.76
CA GLY A 184 -42.81 11.08 -20.60
C GLY A 184 -43.20 9.70 -21.16
N SER A 185 -44.21 9.08 -20.56
CA SER A 185 -44.88 7.86 -21.02
C SER A 185 -45.74 8.09 -22.28
N SER A 186 -45.67 7.19 -23.27
CA SER A 186 -46.81 6.58 -23.99
C SER A 186 -46.34 5.56 -25.03
N ILE A 187 -47.10 4.48 -25.16
CA ILE A 187 -46.89 3.30 -26.02
C ILE A 187 -47.39 3.59 -27.45
N GLU A 188 -46.63 3.19 -28.48
CA GLU A 188 -47.10 2.45 -29.68
C GLU A 188 -45.92 2.14 -30.64
N THR A 189 -45.98 0.98 -31.31
CA THR A 189 -45.11 0.52 -32.42
C THR A 189 -45.97 0.50 -33.72
N PRO A 190 -45.48 0.18 -34.95
CA PRO A 190 -44.13 -0.14 -35.46
C PRO A 190 -43.74 0.66 -36.75
N ASP A 191 -42.50 0.51 -37.27
CA ASP A 191 -42.18 0.01 -38.63
C ASP A 191 -40.71 0.31 -39.08
N PHE A 192 -40.23 -0.58 -39.96
CA PHE A 192 -38.94 -0.78 -40.61
C PHE A 192 -38.21 0.45 -41.19
N THR A 193 -36.87 0.43 -41.13
CA THR A 193 -36.01 0.23 -42.32
C THR A 193 -34.54 -0.01 -41.94
N GLN A 194 -33.90 -0.92 -42.68
CA GLN A 194 -32.52 -1.37 -42.55
C GLN A 194 -31.51 -0.28 -42.92
N THR A 195 -30.33 -0.28 -42.29
CA THR A 195 -29.05 -0.26 -43.04
C THR A 195 -27.95 -0.93 -42.21
N THR A 196 -27.33 -1.91 -42.83
CA THR A 196 -26.21 -2.76 -42.42
C THR A 196 -24.88 -2.00 -42.39
N VAL A 197 -24.05 -2.22 -41.37
CA VAL A 197 -22.62 -2.48 -41.56
C VAL A 197 -22.09 -3.40 -40.47
N ASN A 198 -21.52 -4.53 -40.90
CA ASN A 198 -20.72 -5.42 -40.07
C ASN A 198 -19.41 -4.72 -39.68
N ASP A 199 -18.95 -4.88 -38.44
CA ASP A 199 -17.59 -5.37 -38.26
C ASP A 199 -17.44 -6.15 -36.95
N THR A 200 -16.88 -7.35 -37.09
CA THR A 200 -16.57 -8.27 -36.01
C THR A 200 -15.12 -8.02 -35.65
N SER A 201 -14.80 -7.58 -34.43
CA SER A 201 -13.54 -7.86 -33.71
C SER A 201 -13.39 -6.96 -32.49
N ASN A 202 -13.64 -7.46 -31.28
CA ASN A 202 -12.70 -7.20 -30.19
C ASN A 202 -12.85 -8.22 -29.05
N LYS A 203 -12.16 -9.33 -29.19
CA LYS A 203 -11.91 -10.28 -28.11
C LYS A 203 -10.46 -10.74 -28.24
N ARG A 204 -9.52 -9.92 -27.78
CA ARG A 204 -8.13 -10.28 -27.39
C ARG A 204 -7.34 -9.02 -27.02
N GLU A 205 -7.52 -8.47 -25.82
CA GLU A 205 -6.58 -7.46 -25.31
C GLU A 205 -6.34 -7.47 -23.79
N TYR A 206 -6.73 -8.54 -23.09
CA TYR A 206 -6.49 -8.69 -21.64
C TYR A 206 -5.43 -9.75 -21.30
N GLN A 207 -4.48 -10.07 -22.20
CA GLN A 207 -3.43 -11.07 -21.93
C GLN A 207 -1.98 -10.56 -22.08
N ASN A 208 -1.74 -9.30 -22.47
CA ASN A 208 -0.36 -8.83 -22.72
C ASN A 208 0.26 -7.96 -21.62
N VAL A 209 -0.53 -7.38 -20.71
CA VAL A 209 0.01 -6.44 -19.70
C VAL A 209 0.81 -7.16 -18.60
N GLU A 210 0.34 -8.34 -18.16
CA GLU A 210 1.01 -9.12 -17.13
C GLU A 210 2.33 -9.74 -17.62
N VAL A 211 2.38 -10.18 -18.89
CA VAL A 211 3.61 -10.75 -19.50
C VAL A 211 4.69 -9.69 -19.67
N GLU A 212 4.32 -8.48 -20.11
CA GLU A 212 5.27 -7.36 -20.22
C GLU A 212 5.77 -6.89 -18.85
N TYR A 213 4.94 -6.93 -17.80
CA TYR A 213 5.37 -6.63 -16.43
C TYR A 213 6.49 -7.56 -15.95
N TYR A 214 6.29 -8.89 -16.04
CA TYR A 214 7.30 -9.86 -15.61
C TYR A 214 8.57 -9.81 -16.47
N LYS A 215 8.43 -9.54 -17.76
CA LYS A 215 9.56 -9.35 -18.68
C LYS A 215 10.41 -8.14 -18.29
N ASN A 216 9.78 -7.02 -17.96
CA ASN A 216 10.47 -5.80 -17.53
C ASN A 216 11.12 -5.98 -16.15
N LEU A 217 10.45 -6.66 -15.22
CA LEU A 217 11.01 -6.99 -13.91
C LEU A 217 12.26 -7.88 -14.04
N TYR A 218 12.18 -8.94 -14.84
CA TYR A 218 13.30 -9.83 -15.11
C TYR A 218 14.49 -9.09 -15.74
N LEU A 219 14.23 -8.22 -16.71
CA LEU A 219 15.28 -7.45 -17.38
C LEU A 219 16.00 -6.51 -16.40
N LYS A 220 15.23 -5.86 -15.51
CA LYS A 220 15.75 -4.98 -14.46
C LYS A 220 16.61 -5.74 -13.44
N GLU A 221 16.17 -6.92 -12.99
CA GLU A 221 16.97 -7.76 -12.10
C GLU A 221 18.26 -8.24 -12.76
N LYS A 222 18.19 -8.62 -14.04
CA LYS A 222 19.37 -9.04 -14.80
C LYS A 222 20.40 -7.91 -14.90
N GLN A 223 19.98 -6.69 -15.22
CA GLN A 223 20.86 -5.52 -15.27
C GLN A 223 21.49 -5.23 -13.91
N LYS A 224 20.69 -5.25 -12.83
CA LYS A 224 21.19 -5.04 -11.47
C LYS A 224 22.24 -6.09 -11.09
N ASN A 225 22.03 -7.35 -11.44
CA ASN A 225 22.98 -8.42 -11.17
C ASN A 225 24.28 -8.27 -11.97
N GLU A 226 24.20 -7.81 -13.20
CA GLU A 226 25.37 -7.50 -14.03
C GLU A 226 26.17 -6.32 -13.45
N GLU A 227 25.51 -5.24 -13.04
CA GLU A 227 26.15 -4.11 -12.36
C GLU A 227 26.82 -4.53 -11.05
N LEU A 228 26.16 -5.35 -10.23
CA LEU A 228 26.72 -5.88 -9.00
C LEU A 228 27.93 -6.77 -9.28
N THR A 229 27.86 -7.61 -10.31
CA THR A 229 28.99 -8.45 -10.74
C THR A 229 30.18 -7.60 -11.16
N ASN A 230 29.94 -6.54 -11.93
CA ASN A 230 30.99 -5.61 -12.37
C ASN A 230 31.62 -4.89 -11.18
N LYS A 231 30.80 -4.39 -10.24
CA LYS A 231 31.29 -3.76 -9.00
C LYS A 231 32.11 -4.74 -8.15
N ILE A 232 31.67 -5.98 -8.02
CA ILE A 232 32.41 -7.02 -7.30
C ILE A 232 33.77 -7.26 -7.98
N ASN A 233 33.82 -7.34 -9.30
CA ASN A 233 35.07 -7.54 -10.03
C ASN A 233 36.01 -6.34 -9.91
N GLU A 234 35.48 -5.12 -9.92
CA GLU A 234 36.24 -3.89 -9.69
C GLU A 234 36.83 -3.85 -8.27
N ILE A 235 36.01 -4.18 -7.26
CA ILE A 235 36.47 -4.31 -5.88
C ILE A 235 37.56 -5.39 -5.77
N LYS A 236 37.35 -6.57 -6.36
CA LYS A 236 38.35 -7.66 -6.35
C LYS A 236 39.67 -7.22 -6.99
N LYS A 237 39.62 -6.40 -8.04
CA LYS A 237 40.81 -5.82 -8.67
C LYS A 237 41.53 -4.82 -7.75
N ILE A 238 40.79 -4.01 -6.99
CA ILE A 238 41.33 -3.05 -6.02
C ILE A 238 42.02 -3.78 -4.85
N ILE A 239 41.44 -4.89 -4.38
CA ILE A 239 41.95 -5.65 -3.23
C ILE A 239 42.91 -6.80 -3.61
N GLY A 240 43.31 -6.91 -4.88
CA GLY A 240 44.29 -7.89 -5.36
C GLY A 240 43.82 -9.35 -5.36
N LEU A 241 42.50 -9.57 -5.48
CA LEU A 241 41.87 -10.90 -5.54
C LEU A 241 41.55 -11.38 -6.97
N VAL A 242 42.10 -10.73 -8.00
CA VAL A 242 42.09 -11.18 -9.41
C VAL A 242 43.51 -11.14 -9.97
#